data_AF-A0AAV5F786-F1
#
_entry.id   AF-A0AAV5F786-F1
#
_cell.length_a   1.000
_cell.length_b   1.000
_cell.length_c   1.000
_cell.angle_alpha   90.00
_cell.angle_beta   90.00
_cell.angle_gamma   90.00
#
_symmetry.space_group_name_H-M   'P 1'
#
loop_
_entity.id
_entity.type
_entity.pdbx_description
1 polymer ?
#
loop_
_entity_poly.entity_id
_entity_poly.type
_entity_poly.pdbx_seq_one_letter_code
_entity_poly.pdbx_strand_id
1 'polypeptide(L)'
;MCPELISVPAATVAAALRFLTEEAGVAPDDLPRVLRRRPRLLVSPVAARLRPTLYFLRALGVPDLHRRADLLSFSVEEKLLPRIEFLESLGLHPRAARSVARRFPALFGYGVDGNMRPKAEYLMGPMGRDAEELFDFPEYFSYALATRIAPRHEACAARGVRMPLPTMLRPGDAKFQAALASCVGSTPPKRMSPLWYAAWVDDVDQAGAPVNELLIA
;
A
#
# COMPACT_ATOMS: atom_id res chain seq x y z
N MET A 1 10.34 -18.44 -5.82
CA MET A 1 11.18 -19.43 -5.12
C MET A 1 12.35 -18.73 -4.43
N CYS A 2 12.85 -19.24 -3.31
CA CYS A 2 14.01 -18.72 -2.59
C CYS A 2 15.12 -19.78 -2.66
N PRO A 3 15.91 -19.84 -3.76
CA PRO A 3 16.90 -20.89 -3.97
C PRO A 3 17.95 -20.96 -2.86
N GLU A 4 18.22 -19.83 -2.21
CA GLU A 4 19.17 -19.69 -1.11
C GLU A 4 18.80 -20.57 0.09
N LEU A 5 17.52 -20.89 0.27
CA LEU A 5 17.03 -21.69 1.39
C LEU A 5 17.66 -23.10 1.43
N ILE A 6 18.07 -23.63 0.28
CA ILE A 6 18.72 -24.94 0.15
C ILE A 6 20.17 -24.89 0.66
N SER A 7 20.79 -23.72 0.62
CA SER A 7 22.21 -23.51 0.96
C SER A 7 22.41 -22.94 2.37
N VAL A 8 21.35 -22.47 3.03
CA VAL A 8 21.43 -21.79 4.32
C VAL A 8 21.53 -22.82 5.46
N PRO A 9 22.43 -22.62 6.46
CA PRO A 9 22.52 -23.51 7.61
C PRO A 9 21.19 -23.62 8.38
N ALA A 10 20.87 -24.82 8.86
CA ALA A 10 19.66 -25.07 9.66
C ALA A 10 19.57 -24.14 10.90
N ALA A 11 20.72 -23.78 11.48
CA ALA A 11 20.80 -22.84 12.59
C ALA A 11 20.24 -21.44 12.25
N THR A 12 20.49 -20.95 11.03
CA THR A 12 19.97 -19.65 10.56
C THR A 12 18.45 -19.71 10.41
N VAL A 13 17.93 -20.78 9.81
CA VAL A 13 16.48 -20.99 9.66
C VAL A 13 15.82 -21.08 11.04
N ALA A 14 16.40 -21.85 11.97
CA ALA A 14 15.90 -21.97 13.33
C ALA A 14 15.93 -20.63 14.08
N ALA A 15 16.97 -19.82 13.90
CA ALA A 15 17.06 -18.48 14.47
C ALA A 15 15.98 -17.54 13.92
N ALA A 16 15.71 -17.58 12.61
CA ALA A 16 14.65 -16.80 12.00
C ALA A 16 13.26 -17.21 12.52
N LEU A 17 12.99 -18.52 12.67
CA LEU A 17 11.73 -19.02 13.22
C LEU A 17 11.51 -18.60 14.68
N ARG A 18 12.54 -18.71 15.53
CA ARG A 18 12.48 -18.21 16.91
C ARG A 18 12.22 -16.70 16.94
N PHE A 19 12.94 -15.93 16.14
CA PHE A 19 12.70 -14.49 16.04
C PHE A 19 11.25 -14.16 15.64
N LEU A 20 10.70 -14.85 14.63
CA LEU A 20 9.34 -14.59 14.17
C LEU A 20 8.29 -14.88 15.26
N THR A 21 8.48 -15.94 16.03
CA THR A 21 7.53 -16.37 17.06
C THR A 21 7.70 -15.60 18.38
N GLU A 22 8.93 -15.53 18.90
CA GLU A 22 9.24 -14.96 20.22
C GLU A 22 9.33 -13.43 20.21
N GLU A 23 9.92 -12.84 19.16
CA GLU A 23 10.16 -11.39 19.11
C GLU A 23 9.13 -10.64 18.28
N ALA A 24 8.77 -11.15 17.09
CA ALA A 24 7.80 -10.51 16.21
C ALA A 24 6.34 -10.88 16.54
N GLY A 25 6.12 -11.88 17.41
CA GLY A 25 4.80 -12.27 17.91
C GLY A 25 3.93 -12.99 16.88
N VAL A 26 4.53 -13.59 15.85
CA VAL A 26 3.80 -14.39 14.86
C VAL A 26 3.38 -15.70 15.53
N ALA A 27 2.07 -15.97 15.56
CA ALA A 27 1.57 -17.23 16.10
C ALA A 27 2.10 -18.42 15.28
N PRO A 28 2.42 -19.57 15.91
CA PRO A 28 2.90 -20.75 15.19
C PRO A 28 1.97 -21.17 14.03
N ASP A 29 0.65 -21.06 14.21
CA ASP A 29 -0.35 -21.40 13.20
C ASP A 29 -0.34 -20.44 11.99
N ASP A 30 0.14 -19.20 12.18
CA ASP A 30 0.26 -18.19 11.13
C ASP A 30 1.58 -18.29 10.34
N LEU A 31 2.59 -18.98 10.88
CA LEU A 31 3.92 -19.09 10.24
C LEU A 31 3.84 -19.63 8.81
N PRO A 32 3.12 -20.74 8.49
CA PRO A 32 3.07 -21.24 7.13
C PRO A 32 2.55 -20.20 6.13
N ARG A 33 1.54 -19.42 6.53
CA ARG A 33 0.97 -18.34 5.70
C ARG A 33 1.97 -17.21 5.46
N VAL A 34 2.67 -16.77 6.51
CA VAL A 34 3.70 -15.72 6.44
C VAL A 34 4.86 -16.16 5.56
N LEU A 35 5.35 -17.39 5.76
CA LEU A 35 6.52 -17.93 5.06
C LEU A 35 6.23 -18.23 3.59
N ARG A 36 5.00 -18.67 3.24
CA ARG A 36 4.59 -18.80 1.83
C ARG A 36 4.62 -17.46 1.10
N ARG A 37 4.19 -16.39 1.75
CA ARG A 37 4.22 -15.03 1.18
C ARG A 37 5.64 -14.46 1.10
N ARG A 38 6.48 -14.75 2.10
CA ARG A 38 7.84 -14.23 2.16
C ARG A 38 8.85 -15.28 2.68
N PRO A 39 9.27 -16.23 1.83
CA PRO A 39 10.23 -17.26 2.23
C PRO A 39 11.61 -16.68 2.58
N ARG A 40 11.94 -15.50 2.04
CA ARG A 40 13.18 -14.77 2.34
C ARG A 40 13.37 -14.42 3.82
N LEU A 41 12.32 -14.48 4.64
CA LEU A 41 12.44 -14.30 6.09
C LEU A 41 13.37 -15.34 6.73
N LEU A 42 13.39 -16.57 6.21
CA LEU A 42 14.19 -17.68 6.76
C LEU A 42 15.69 -17.55 6.46
N VAL A 43 16.05 -16.78 5.43
CA VAL A 43 17.44 -16.58 5.00
C VAL A 43 17.97 -15.20 5.36
N SER A 44 17.10 -14.32 5.88
CA SER A 44 17.47 -12.96 6.29
C SER A 44 18.21 -12.99 7.63
N PRO A 45 19.37 -12.33 7.76
CA PRO A 45 20.09 -12.27 9.03
C PRO A 45 19.24 -11.61 10.13
N VAL A 46 19.02 -12.32 11.24
CA VAL A 46 18.18 -11.81 12.34
C VAL A 46 18.75 -10.51 12.91
N ALA A 47 20.04 -10.50 13.24
CA ALA A 47 20.68 -9.36 13.91
C ALA A 47 20.86 -8.14 13.00
N ALA A 48 21.22 -8.35 11.73
CA ALA A 48 21.54 -7.27 10.81
C ALA A 48 20.36 -6.80 9.95
N ARG A 49 19.27 -7.58 9.85
CA ARG A 49 18.11 -7.26 9.00
C ARG A 49 16.81 -7.30 9.77
N LEU A 50 16.39 -8.47 10.28
CA LEU A 50 15.03 -8.63 10.79
C LEU A 50 14.77 -7.80 12.05
N ARG A 51 15.70 -7.79 13.01
CA ARG A 51 15.54 -7.09 14.29
C ARG A 51 15.62 -5.57 14.16
N PRO A 52 16.58 -4.97 13.41
CA PRO A 52 16.56 -3.54 13.11
C PRO A 52 15.23 -3.11 12.46
N THR A 53 14.73 -3.90 11.50
CA THR A 53 13.46 -3.61 10.83
C THR A 53 12.27 -3.69 11.79
N LEU A 54 12.23 -4.69 12.67
CA LEU A 54 11.20 -4.79 13.72
C LEU A 54 11.20 -3.55 14.63
N TYR A 55 12.38 -3.11 15.07
CA TYR A 55 12.51 -1.94 15.94
C TYR A 55 12.10 -0.66 15.23
N PHE A 56 12.51 -0.49 13.98
CA PHE A 56 12.09 0.63 13.15
C PHE A 56 10.57 0.69 12.99
N LEU A 57 9.92 -0.42 12.66
CA LEU A 57 8.47 -0.47 12.47
C LEU A 57 7.70 -0.24 13.78
N ARG A 58 8.24 -0.72 14.92
CA ARG A 58 7.70 -0.41 16.26
C ARG A 58 7.82 1.08 16.58
N ALA A 59 8.98 1.68 16.33
CA ALA A 59 9.22 3.10 16.56
C ALA A 59 8.33 3.98 15.65
N LEU A 60 8.05 3.52 14.42
CA LEU A 60 7.10 4.17 13.51
C LEU A 60 5.63 4.03 13.99
N GLY A 61 5.36 3.10 14.92
CA GLY A 61 4.04 2.85 15.48
C GLY A 61 3.13 2.02 14.58
N VAL A 62 3.69 1.16 13.73
CA VAL A 62 2.90 0.28 12.84
C VAL A 62 2.11 -0.73 13.69
N PRO A 63 0.77 -0.81 13.55
CA PRO A 63 -0.04 -1.74 14.31
C PRO A 63 0.06 -3.17 13.75
N ASP A 64 -0.26 -4.15 14.59
CA ASP A 64 -0.39 -5.56 14.21
C ASP A 64 0.82 -6.14 13.47
N LEU A 65 2.03 -5.85 13.94
CA LEU A 65 3.27 -6.30 13.26
C LEU A 65 3.35 -7.81 13.07
N HIS A 66 2.76 -8.59 13.98
CA HIS A 66 2.62 -10.04 13.85
C HIS A 66 1.88 -10.45 12.55
N ARG A 67 0.93 -9.64 12.07
CA ARG A 67 0.21 -9.87 10.80
C ARG A 67 0.94 -9.32 9.57
N ARG A 68 2.00 -8.54 9.79
CA ARG A 68 2.78 -7.82 8.77
C ARG A 68 4.25 -8.22 8.77
N ALA A 69 4.54 -9.44 9.23
CA ALA A 69 5.89 -9.96 9.34
C ALA A 69 6.62 -10.04 7.98
N ASP A 70 5.90 -10.01 6.86
CA ASP A 70 6.47 -9.92 5.51
C ASP A 70 7.32 -8.65 5.29
N LEU A 71 7.05 -7.58 6.05
CA LEU A 71 7.83 -6.34 6.03
C LEU A 71 9.21 -6.50 6.67
N LEU A 72 9.40 -7.46 7.58
CA LEU A 72 10.65 -7.63 8.34
C LEU A 72 11.84 -8.01 7.46
N SER A 73 11.57 -8.59 6.28
CA SER A 73 12.58 -8.89 5.27
C SER A 73 13.13 -7.66 4.53
N PHE A 74 12.49 -6.49 4.68
CA PHE A 74 12.95 -5.25 4.06
C PHE A 74 14.10 -4.63 4.85
N SER A 75 15.10 -4.05 4.17
CA SER A 75 16.09 -3.19 4.84
C SER A 75 15.45 -1.85 5.17
N VAL A 76 15.82 -1.32 6.34
CA VAL A 76 15.42 0.02 6.75
C VAL A 76 16.00 1.05 5.79
N GLU A 77 17.30 0.99 5.54
CA GLU A 77 18.11 1.95 4.79
C GLU A 77 17.86 1.87 3.28
N GLU A 78 17.79 0.66 2.72
CA GLU A 78 17.65 0.46 1.27
C GLU A 78 16.19 0.52 0.83
N LYS A 79 15.24 0.30 1.75
CA LYS A 79 13.84 0.10 1.39
C LYS A 79 12.85 0.97 2.16
N LEU A 80 12.84 0.92 3.49
CA LEU A 80 11.81 1.64 4.24
C LEU A 80 12.00 3.15 4.21
N LEU A 81 13.21 3.63 4.52
CA LEU A 81 13.55 5.04 4.57
C LEU A 81 13.38 5.75 3.22
N PRO A 82 13.89 5.23 2.09
CA PRO A 82 13.74 5.89 0.80
C PRO A 82 12.29 6.16 0.39
N ARG A 83 11.33 5.35 0.89
CA ARG A 83 9.89 5.55 0.61
C ARG A 83 9.28 6.64 1.47
N ILE A 84 9.74 6.78 2.71
CA ILE A 84 9.33 7.87 3.59
C ILE A 84 9.95 9.17 3.08
N GLU A 85 11.24 9.18 2.75
CA GLU A 85 11.96 10.32 2.16
C GLU A 85 11.33 10.75 0.84
N PHE A 86 10.89 9.81 0.00
CA PHE A 86 10.15 10.15 -1.20
C PHE A 86 8.84 10.88 -0.88
N LEU A 87 8.05 10.41 0.09
CA LEU A 87 6.84 11.13 0.51
C LEU A 87 7.15 12.53 1.04
N GLU A 88 8.25 12.69 1.79
CA GLU A 88 8.73 14.00 2.27
C GLU A 88 9.12 14.91 1.09
N SER A 89 9.77 14.36 0.06
CA SER A 89 10.14 15.09 -1.15
C SER A 89 8.95 15.62 -1.97
N LEU A 90 7.75 15.04 -1.79
CA LEU A 90 6.51 15.53 -2.39
C LEU A 90 5.92 16.75 -1.66
N GLY A 91 6.64 17.33 -0.69
CA GLY A 91 6.22 18.52 0.05
C GLY A 91 5.61 18.22 1.41
N LEU A 92 5.68 16.97 1.90
CA LEU A 92 5.18 16.65 3.23
C LEU A 92 6.12 17.09 4.34
N HIS A 93 5.50 17.59 5.41
CA HIS A 93 6.17 17.63 6.69
C HIS A 93 6.54 16.19 7.14
N PRO A 94 7.76 15.94 7.65
CA PRO A 94 8.23 14.60 8.02
C PRO A 94 7.29 13.80 8.94
N ARG A 95 6.57 14.49 9.83
CA ARG A 95 5.54 13.87 10.69
C ARG A 95 4.36 13.29 9.91
N ALA A 96 3.93 13.97 8.85
CA ALA A 96 2.83 13.51 8.01
C ALA A 96 3.26 12.29 7.17
N ALA A 97 4.47 12.29 6.61
CA ALA A 97 5.01 11.16 5.85
C ALA A 97 5.08 9.89 6.72
N ARG A 98 5.60 10.03 7.95
CA ARG A 98 5.58 8.94 8.94
C ARG A 98 4.17 8.50 9.31
N SER A 99 3.22 9.43 9.45
CA SER A 99 1.82 9.10 9.71
C SER A 99 1.18 8.30 8.56
N VAL A 100 1.48 8.63 7.31
CA VAL A 100 1.03 7.87 6.13
C VAL A 100 1.63 6.47 6.15
N ALA A 101 2.94 6.34 6.34
CA ALA A 101 3.62 5.05 6.39
C ALA A 101 3.09 4.15 7.52
N ARG A 102 2.73 4.74 8.67
CA ARG A 102 2.09 4.04 9.79
C ARG A 102 0.69 3.55 9.46
N ARG A 103 -0.17 4.40 8.87
CA ARG A 103 -1.58 4.08 8.55
C ARG A 103 -1.71 3.16 7.33
N PHE A 104 -0.74 3.21 6.42
CA PHE A 104 -0.69 2.41 5.21
C PHE A 104 0.68 1.71 5.04
N PRO A 105 1.01 0.70 5.86
CA PRO A 105 2.31 0.01 5.78
C PRO A 105 2.54 -0.73 4.45
N ALA A 106 1.47 -1.02 3.70
CA ALA A 106 1.58 -1.60 2.35
C ALA A 106 2.39 -0.71 1.39
N LEU A 107 2.52 0.59 1.69
CA LEU A 107 3.40 1.52 1.00
C LEU A 107 4.81 0.95 0.79
N PHE A 108 5.35 0.23 1.77
CA PHE A 108 6.70 -0.33 1.71
C PHE A 108 6.88 -1.42 0.65
N GLY A 109 5.78 -1.97 0.14
CA GLY A 109 5.78 -2.90 -0.98
C GLY A 109 6.04 -2.22 -2.34
N TYR A 110 5.72 -0.94 -2.48
CA TYR A 110 5.82 -0.22 -3.76
C TYR A 110 7.23 0.31 -3.99
N GLY A 111 7.76 0.17 -5.21
CA GLY A 111 9.03 0.79 -5.60
C GLY A 111 8.90 2.30 -5.74
N VAL A 112 9.94 3.05 -5.38
CA VAL A 112 9.94 4.52 -5.58
C VAL A 112 9.88 4.82 -7.08
N ASP A 113 10.90 4.41 -7.83
CA ASP A 113 10.99 4.78 -9.25
C ASP A 113 10.07 3.96 -10.15
N GLY A 114 9.81 2.70 -9.78
CA GLY A 114 8.93 1.81 -10.55
C GLY A 114 7.42 1.98 -10.29
N ASN A 115 7.01 2.71 -9.24
CA ASN A 115 5.59 2.82 -8.89
C ASN A 115 5.20 4.17 -8.29
N MET A 116 5.87 4.61 -7.22
CA MET A 116 5.43 5.80 -6.47
C MET A 116 5.67 7.09 -7.26
N ARG A 117 6.88 7.26 -7.81
CA ARG A 117 7.26 8.45 -8.58
C ARG A 117 6.41 8.65 -9.84
N PRO A 118 6.27 7.67 -10.75
CA PRO A 118 5.45 7.86 -11.95
C PRO A 118 3.99 8.18 -11.66
N LYS A 119 3.44 7.60 -10.57
CA LYS A 119 2.06 7.86 -10.15
C LYS A 119 1.91 9.26 -9.53
N ALA A 120 2.85 9.69 -8.70
CA ALA A 120 2.85 11.04 -8.13
C ALA A 120 3.00 12.11 -9.22
N GLU A 121 3.90 11.89 -10.19
CA GLU A 121 4.08 12.77 -11.34
C GLU A 121 2.82 12.85 -12.21
N TYR A 122 2.15 11.71 -12.45
CA TYR A 122 0.87 11.71 -13.18
C TYR A 122 -0.23 12.50 -12.44
N LEU A 123 -0.29 12.34 -11.11
CA LEU A 123 -1.25 13.05 -10.27
C LEU A 123 -1.02 14.57 -10.32
N MET A 124 0.22 15.02 -10.15
CA MET A 124 0.54 16.44 -10.04
C MET A 124 0.59 17.15 -11.40
N GLY A 125 1.04 16.45 -12.45
CA GLY A 125 1.10 16.97 -13.81
C GLY A 125 -0.23 16.79 -14.55
N PRO A 126 -0.43 15.68 -15.28
CA PRO A 126 -1.64 15.42 -16.07
C PRO A 126 -2.97 15.64 -15.35
N MET A 127 -3.10 15.25 -14.08
CA MET A 127 -4.35 15.45 -13.33
C MET A 127 -4.46 16.82 -12.66
N GLY A 128 -3.37 17.60 -12.61
CA GLY A 128 -3.32 18.93 -11.98
C GLY A 128 -3.77 18.95 -10.53
N ARG A 129 -3.42 17.92 -9.75
CA ARG A 129 -3.83 17.78 -8.34
C ARG A 129 -2.69 18.05 -7.37
N ASP A 130 -3.06 18.34 -6.14
CA ASP A 130 -2.10 18.51 -5.06
C ASP A 130 -1.57 17.15 -4.59
N ALA A 131 -0.28 17.11 -4.24
CA ALA A 131 0.32 15.96 -3.58
C ALA A 131 -0.39 15.61 -2.26
N GLU A 132 -1.06 16.58 -1.62
CA GLU A 132 -1.85 16.38 -0.39
C GLU A 132 -2.86 15.23 -0.51
N GLU A 133 -3.47 15.05 -1.69
CA GLU A 133 -4.42 13.97 -1.94
C GLU A 133 -3.78 12.56 -1.79
N LEU A 134 -2.46 12.43 -1.96
CA LEU A 134 -1.74 11.16 -1.73
C LEU A 134 -1.65 10.79 -0.26
N PHE A 135 -1.80 11.75 0.65
CA PHE A 135 -1.65 11.53 2.09
C PHE A 135 -3.00 11.20 2.75
N ASP A 136 -4.06 11.77 2.18
CA ASP A 136 -5.45 11.42 2.47
C ASP A 136 -5.84 10.07 1.87
N PHE A 137 -5.29 9.74 0.70
CA PHE A 137 -5.59 8.51 -0.03
C PHE A 137 -4.32 7.80 -0.53
N PRO A 138 -3.46 7.27 0.36
CA PRO A 138 -2.22 6.60 -0.01
C PRO A 138 -2.45 5.30 -0.80
N GLU A 139 -3.66 4.73 -0.77
CA GLU A 139 -4.06 3.61 -1.63
C GLU A 139 -4.00 3.98 -3.12
N TYR A 140 -3.89 5.26 -3.49
CA TYR A 140 -3.59 5.67 -4.86
C TYR A 140 -2.43 4.87 -5.47
N PHE A 141 -1.37 4.62 -4.69
CA PHE A 141 -0.21 3.86 -5.14
C PHE A 141 -0.48 2.38 -5.43
N SER A 142 -1.61 1.82 -4.97
CA SER A 142 -2.00 0.43 -5.24
C SER A 142 -2.72 0.26 -6.59
N TYR A 143 -3.27 1.33 -7.17
CA TYR A 143 -4.00 1.22 -8.45
C TYR A 143 -3.05 1.30 -9.64
N ALA A 144 -3.27 0.47 -10.65
CA ALA A 144 -2.45 0.48 -11.86
C ALA A 144 -2.62 1.80 -12.63
N LEU A 145 -1.50 2.42 -13.02
CA LEU A 145 -1.51 3.71 -13.70
C LEU A 145 -2.19 3.61 -15.08
N ALA A 146 -1.73 2.67 -15.91
CA ALA A 146 -2.19 2.52 -17.29
C ALA A 146 -3.62 1.99 -17.41
N THR A 147 -4.05 1.08 -16.54
CA THR A 147 -5.33 0.38 -16.71
C THR A 147 -6.44 0.89 -15.79
N ARG A 148 -6.13 1.68 -14.76
CA ARG A 148 -7.12 2.16 -13.79
C ARG A 148 -7.10 3.67 -13.60
N ILE A 149 -5.94 4.25 -13.32
CA ILE A 149 -5.84 5.68 -12.99
C ILE A 149 -6.07 6.53 -14.24
N ALA A 150 -5.27 6.32 -15.29
CA ALA A 150 -5.33 7.16 -16.49
C ALA A 150 -6.66 7.06 -17.24
N PRO A 151 -7.23 5.85 -17.52
CA PRO A 151 -8.50 5.75 -18.24
C PRO A 151 -9.66 6.42 -17.50
N ARG A 152 -9.67 6.33 -16.16
CA ARG A 152 -10.74 6.96 -15.35
C ARG A 152 -10.56 8.47 -15.23
N HIS A 153 -9.32 8.92 -15.12
CA HIS A 153 -9.01 10.36 -15.17
C HIS A 153 -9.46 10.97 -16.50
N GLU A 154 -9.10 10.35 -17.63
CA GLU A 154 -9.46 10.81 -18.98
C GLU A 154 -10.98 10.81 -19.20
N ALA A 155 -11.68 9.76 -18.75
CA ALA A 155 -13.14 9.72 -18.81
C ALA A 155 -13.81 10.82 -17.98
N CYS A 156 -13.25 11.14 -16.81
CA CYS A 156 -13.71 12.28 -15.99
C CYS A 156 -13.45 13.61 -16.71
N ALA A 157 -12.24 13.81 -17.24
CA ALA A 157 -11.82 15.02 -17.93
C ALA A 157 -12.64 15.29 -19.20
N ALA A 158 -12.96 14.26 -19.99
CA ALA A 158 -13.80 14.36 -21.19
C ALA A 158 -15.22 14.86 -20.90
N ARG A 159 -15.70 14.73 -19.66
CA ARG A 159 -17.00 15.22 -19.20
C ARG A 159 -16.90 16.51 -18.36
N GLY A 160 -15.69 17.08 -18.22
CA GLY A 160 -15.45 18.25 -17.37
C GLY A 160 -15.68 17.99 -15.88
N VAL A 161 -15.65 16.71 -15.44
CA VAL A 161 -15.92 16.31 -14.06
C VAL A 161 -14.59 16.11 -13.33
N ARG A 162 -14.45 16.66 -12.12
CA ARG A 162 -13.31 16.36 -11.23
C ARG A 162 -13.78 15.60 -10.00
N MET A 163 -13.63 14.28 -10.01
CA MET A 163 -14.02 13.42 -8.87
C MET A 163 -12.94 13.35 -7.78
N PRO A 164 -13.27 13.22 -6.49
CA PRO A 164 -12.28 12.82 -5.48
C PRO A 164 -11.63 11.47 -5.82
N LEU A 165 -10.32 11.29 -5.54
CA LEU A 165 -9.60 10.04 -5.88
C LEU A 165 -10.29 8.77 -5.35
N PRO A 166 -10.81 8.71 -4.11
CA PRO A 166 -11.49 7.51 -3.62
C PRO A 166 -12.73 7.17 -4.46
N THR A 167 -13.53 8.17 -4.82
CA THR A 167 -14.73 8.01 -5.67
C THR A 167 -14.36 7.55 -7.08
N MET A 168 -13.25 8.08 -7.61
CA MET A 168 -12.77 7.72 -8.94
C MET A 168 -12.18 6.29 -8.98
N LEU A 169 -11.47 5.84 -7.95
CA LEU A 169 -10.61 4.65 -8.04
C LEU A 169 -11.16 3.40 -7.33
N ARG A 170 -11.85 3.56 -6.19
CA ARG A 170 -12.37 2.43 -5.40
C ARG A 170 -13.46 1.62 -6.12
N PRO A 171 -14.49 2.24 -6.73
CA PRO A 171 -15.63 1.49 -7.27
C PRO A 171 -15.23 0.59 -8.45
N GLY A 172 -15.90 -0.56 -8.63
CA GLY A 172 -15.81 -1.35 -9.86
C GLY A 172 -16.25 -0.56 -11.10
N ASP A 173 -15.97 -1.08 -12.29
CA ASP A 173 -16.16 -0.32 -13.54
C ASP A 173 -17.62 0.09 -13.78
N ALA A 174 -18.58 -0.82 -13.57
CA ALA A 174 -20.00 -0.50 -13.71
C ALA A 174 -20.45 0.64 -12.77
N LYS A 175 -20.03 0.60 -11.50
CA LYS A 175 -20.36 1.63 -10.50
C LYS A 175 -19.67 2.96 -10.81
N PHE A 176 -18.42 2.92 -11.28
CA PHE A 176 -17.72 4.12 -11.74
C PHE A 176 -18.42 4.77 -12.93
N GLN A 177 -18.83 3.99 -13.94
CA GLN A 177 -19.52 4.50 -15.11
C GLN A 177 -20.91 5.08 -14.76
N ALA A 178 -21.68 4.39 -13.90
CA ALA A 178 -22.95 4.90 -13.42
C ALA A 178 -22.79 6.24 -12.67
N ALA A 179 -21.78 6.32 -11.80
CA ALA A 179 -21.47 7.55 -11.07
C ALA A 179 -21.05 8.69 -12.02
N LEU A 180 -20.19 8.40 -12.99
CA LEU A 180 -19.75 9.37 -13.99
C LEU A 180 -20.91 9.85 -14.88
N ALA A 181 -21.82 8.95 -15.22
CA ALA A 181 -23.04 9.27 -15.97
C ALA A 181 -23.95 10.22 -15.17
N SER A 182 -24.06 10.02 -13.86
CA SER A 182 -24.88 10.85 -12.96
C SER A 182 -24.26 12.21 -12.60
N CYS A 183 -22.97 12.42 -12.87
CA CYS A 183 -22.31 13.70 -12.59
C CYS A 183 -22.65 14.72 -13.68
N VAL A 184 -23.21 15.87 -13.26
CA VAL A 184 -23.45 17.05 -14.11
C VAL A 184 -22.61 18.20 -13.58
N GLY A 185 -21.64 18.70 -14.37
CA GLY A 185 -20.79 19.83 -13.98
C GLY A 185 -19.58 19.47 -13.08
N SER A 186 -19.04 20.48 -12.38
CA SER A 186 -17.64 20.53 -11.98
C SER A 186 -17.23 19.75 -10.71
N THR A 187 -18.13 19.15 -9.92
CA THR A 187 -17.71 18.27 -8.79
C THR A 187 -18.88 17.46 -8.20
N PRO A 188 -18.71 16.17 -7.88
CA PRO A 188 -19.58 15.49 -6.91
C PRO A 188 -19.42 16.12 -5.51
N PRO A 189 -20.46 16.16 -4.65
CA PRO A 189 -20.37 16.80 -3.34
C PRO A 189 -19.23 16.22 -2.49
N LYS A 190 -18.49 17.11 -1.81
CA LYS A 190 -17.38 16.74 -0.89
C LYS A 190 -17.89 15.87 0.26
N ARG A 191 -16.97 15.07 0.83
CA ARG A 191 -17.13 14.07 1.92
C ARG A 191 -17.94 14.52 3.17
N MET A 192 -18.16 15.82 3.36
CA MET A 192 -18.95 16.37 4.47
C MET A 192 -20.40 16.73 4.12
N SER A 193 -20.84 16.47 2.88
CA SER A 193 -22.25 16.63 2.51
C SER A 193 -23.08 15.47 3.07
N PRO A 194 -24.25 15.73 3.71
CA PRO A 194 -25.19 14.69 4.13
C PRO A 194 -25.63 13.75 2.98
N LEU A 195 -25.48 14.17 1.72
CA LEU A 195 -25.78 13.40 0.52
C LEU A 195 -24.75 12.29 0.21
N TRP A 196 -23.58 12.28 0.86
CA TRP A 196 -22.57 11.23 0.69
C TRP A 196 -23.08 9.86 1.16
N TYR A 197 -23.74 9.81 2.32
CA TYR A 197 -24.27 8.58 2.89
C TYR A 197 -25.45 8.02 2.10
N ALA A 198 -26.27 8.88 1.48
CA ALA A 198 -27.48 8.48 0.76
C ALA A 198 -27.25 7.78 -0.59
N ALA A 199 -26.05 7.86 -1.17
CA ALA A 199 -25.75 7.27 -2.48
C ALA A 199 -24.65 6.20 -2.47
N TRP A 200 -23.91 6.02 -1.36
CA TRP A 200 -22.65 5.28 -1.36
C TRP A 200 -22.39 4.34 -0.17
N VAL A 201 -23.36 4.16 0.74
CA VAL A 201 -23.29 3.12 1.79
C VAL A 201 -24.50 2.21 1.67
N ASP A 202 -24.29 1.12 0.93
CA ASP A 202 -24.89 -0.23 0.98
C ASP A 202 -24.04 -0.98 -0.09
N ASP A 203 -23.29 -2.06 0.13
CA ASP A 203 -23.37 -3.15 1.09
C ASP A 203 -22.04 -3.34 1.84
N VAL A 204 -22.11 -3.38 3.17
CA VAL A 204 -21.24 -4.24 3.97
C VAL A 204 -21.95 -5.59 4.02
N ASP A 205 -21.84 -6.40 2.97
CA ASP A 205 -21.74 -7.85 3.05
C ASP A 205 -21.75 -8.53 1.66
N GLN A 206 -20.87 -9.53 1.54
CA GLN A 206 -20.87 -10.63 0.56
C GLN A 206 -20.53 -10.30 -0.92
N ALA A 207 -19.23 -10.35 -1.24
CA ALA A 207 -18.65 -11.39 -2.11
C ALA A 207 -17.12 -11.27 -2.14
N GLY A 208 -16.45 -12.27 -1.58
CA GLY A 208 -15.00 -12.37 -1.58
C GLY A 208 -14.40 -12.50 -2.97
N ALA A 209 -13.25 -11.87 -3.17
CA ALA A 209 -12.31 -12.26 -4.21
C ALA A 209 -10.90 -12.28 -3.60
N PRO A 210 -10.17 -13.41 -3.64
CA PRO A 210 -8.74 -13.41 -3.41
C PRO A 210 -8.10 -12.87 -4.68
N VAL A 211 -7.62 -11.63 -4.67
CA VAL A 211 -6.76 -11.13 -5.75
C VAL A 211 -5.35 -11.08 -5.20
N ASN A 212 -4.66 -12.23 -5.24
CA ASN A 212 -3.21 -12.24 -5.24
C ASN A 212 -2.69 -13.51 -5.91
N GLU A 213 -2.81 -13.56 -7.23
CA GLU A 213 -1.91 -14.33 -8.08
C GLU A 213 -1.52 -13.43 -9.26
N LEU A 214 -0.26 -13.57 -9.70
CA LEU A 214 0.39 -12.91 -10.84
C LEU A 214 1.00 -11.53 -10.54
N LEU A 215 2.21 -11.56 -9.97
CA LEU A 215 3.35 -10.76 -10.44
C LEU A 215 4.66 -11.37 -9.89
N ILE A 216 5.01 -12.55 -10.41
CA ILE A 216 6.40 -12.98 -10.60
C ILE A 216 6.45 -13.68 -11.96
N ALA A 217 6.78 -12.90 -12.98
CA ALA A 217 7.62 -13.32 -14.08
C ALA A 217 8.76 -12.30 -14.14
#